data_AF-A0A5N9ACX4-F1
#
_entry.id   AF-A0A5N9ACX4-F1
#
_cell.length_a   1.000
_cell.length_b   1.000
_cell.length_c   1.000
_cell.angle_alpha   90.00
_cell.angle_beta   90.00
_cell.angle_gamma   90.00
#
_symmetry.space_group_name_H-M   'P 1'
#
loop_
_entity.id
_entity.type
_entity.pdbx_description
1 polymer ?
#
loop_
_entity_poly.entity_id
_entity_poly.type
_entity_poly.pdbx_seq_one_letter_code
_entity_poly.pdbx_strand_id
1 'polypeptide(L)'
;MKSFFILSVILTSFFIVSADEIYAHQPYEIKNSTDQTIIELSDATVSHAYYGEFFSDQEEVIFDLKSFSAPILQFSILIPDKSPENIFSQSELPEVKLITESQDEIEFLPYERIGFYEPYSRMNLIRVITYKNTNYNDKSARIIVKSNKNCRFVFSVGYKEIFNRKYSSGDTVELGSSGMQTWYSKTPIIQDNPSLEESLEIKEEESSLRIIIPIISVITVSLVVLFLFRNKILNKS
;
A
#
# COMPACT_ATOMS: atom_id res chain seq x y z
N MET A 1 32.43 -1.86 -38.64
CA MET A 1 31.84 -0.73 -37.88
C MET A 1 30.31 -0.74 -37.89
N LYS A 2 29.64 -0.90 -39.03
CA LYS A 2 28.15 -0.95 -39.11
C LYS A 2 27.52 -2.11 -38.34
N SER A 3 28.13 -3.30 -38.34
CA SER A 3 27.63 -4.49 -37.62
C SER A 3 27.72 -4.39 -36.09
N PHE A 4 28.75 -3.70 -35.57
CA PHE A 4 28.91 -3.47 -34.12
C PHE A 4 27.90 -2.45 -33.58
N PHE A 5 27.52 -1.45 -34.39
CA PHE A 5 26.48 -0.48 -34.01
C PHE A 5 25.10 -1.16 -33.90
N ILE A 6 24.80 -2.08 -34.82
CA ILE A 6 23.55 -2.85 -34.81
C ILE A 6 23.48 -3.77 -33.58
N LEU A 7 24.58 -4.43 -33.23
CA LEU A 7 24.65 -5.30 -32.04
C LEU A 7 24.49 -4.50 -30.73
N SER A 8 25.05 -3.29 -30.67
CA SER A 8 24.90 -2.37 -29.54
C SER A 8 23.47 -1.88 -29.36
N VAL A 9 22.75 -1.59 -30.45
CA VAL A 9 21.34 -1.15 -30.40
C VAL A 9 20.39 -2.29 -30.03
N ILE A 10 20.68 -3.53 -30.46
CA ILE A 10 19.90 -4.72 -30.09
C ILE A 10 20.10 -5.08 -28.61
N LEU A 11 21.31 -4.91 -28.07
CA LEU A 11 21.60 -5.23 -26.67
C LEU A 11 21.00 -4.21 -25.69
N THR A 12 20.88 -2.93 -26.07
CA THR A 12 20.21 -1.91 -25.23
C THR A 12 18.69 -2.00 -25.28
N SER A 13 18.11 -2.48 -26.38
CA SER A 13 16.65 -2.66 -26.50
C SER A 13 16.12 -3.88 -25.73
N PHE A 14 16.98 -4.83 -25.35
CA PHE A 14 16.61 -5.97 -24.51
C PHE A 14 16.55 -5.64 -23.00
N PHE A 15 17.04 -4.47 -22.57
CA PHE A 15 16.99 -4.03 -21.17
C PHE A 15 15.78 -3.14 -20.84
N ILE A 16 14.90 -2.87 -21.80
CA ILE A 16 13.57 -2.34 -21.51
C ILE A 16 12.65 -3.53 -21.22
N VAL A 17 12.98 -4.28 -20.16
CA VAL A 17 11.97 -5.09 -19.51
C VAL A 17 11.10 -4.08 -18.79
N SER A 18 10.00 -3.68 -19.43
CA SER A 18 8.88 -3.09 -18.70
C SER A 18 8.59 -4.06 -17.58
N ALA A 19 8.86 -3.66 -16.34
CA ALA A 19 8.31 -4.36 -15.20
C ALA A 19 6.81 -4.16 -15.34
N ASP A 20 6.13 -5.16 -15.91
CA ASP A 20 4.69 -5.23 -15.77
C ASP A 20 4.45 -5.24 -14.26
N GLU A 21 3.93 -4.12 -13.74
CA GLU A 21 3.46 -4.07 -12.37
C GLU A 21 2.39 -5.15 -12.27
N ILE A 22 2.75 -6.27 -11.62
CA ILE A 22 1.81 -7.34 -11.34
C ILE A 22 0.86 -6.77 -10.29
N TYR A 23 -0.26 -6.21 -10.74
CA TYR A 23 -1.35 -5.68 -9.91
C TYR A 23 -2.13 -6.84 -9.30
N ALA A 24 -1.47 -7.67 -8.49
CA ALA A 24 -2.10 -8.84 -7.90
C ALA A 24 -3.14 -8.49 -6.83
N HIS A 25 -3.15 -7.26 -6.33
CA HIS A 25 -4.15 -6.71 -5.43
C HIS A 25 -4.25 -5.24 -5.80
N GLN A 26 -5.44 -4.67 -6.01
CA GLN A 26 -5.56 -3.21 -6.25
C GLN A 26 -5.65 -2.52 -4.88
N PRO A 27 -4.55 -1.95 -4.35
CA PRO A 27 -4.64 -1.20 -3.12
C PRO A 27 -5.25 0.17 -3.40
N TYR A 28 -6.03 0.66 -2.45
CA TYR A 28 -6.63 1.99 -2.50
C TYR A 28 -6.21 2.79 -1.28
N GLU A 29 -5.82 4.04 -1.46
CA GLU A 29 -5.72 5.00 -0.37
C GLU A 29 -7.11 5.57 -0.10
N ILE A 30 -7.46 5.67 1.18
CA ILE A 30 -8.68 6.31 1.65
C ILE A 30 -8.41 7.80 1.79
N LYS A 31 -9.22 8.63 1.14
CA LYS A 31 -9.21 10.08 1.31
C LYS A 31 -10.10 10.43 2.49
N ASN A 32 -9.56 10.35 3.70
CA ASN A 32 -10.31 10.68 4.90
C ASN A 32 -10.87 12.11 4.81
N SER A 33 -12.18 12.22 5.00
CA SER A 33 -12.94 13.46 5.11
C SER A 33 -13.18 13.79 6.59
N THR A 34 -13.40 15.07 6.90
CA THR A 34 -13.60 15.55 8.29
C THR A 34 -14.92 15.09 8.94
N ASP A 35 -15.90 14.64 8.16
CA ASP A 35 -17.23 14.30 8.68
C ASP A 35 -17.47 12.78 8.73
N GLN A 36 -17.52 12.14 7.56
CA GLN A 36 -17.77 10.71 7.42
C GLN A 36 -17.16 10.24 6.10
N THR A 37 -16.39 9.16 6.15
CA THR A 37 -15.77 8.59 4.95
C THR A 37 -16.50 7.31 4.57
N ILE A 38 -17.11 7.29 3.38
CA ILE A 38 -17.88 6.14 2.88
C ILE A 38 -17.21 5.56 1.64
N ILE A 39 -16.99 4.25 1.67
CA ILE A 39 -16.41 3.47 0.58
C ILE A 39 -17.42 2.42 0.18
N GLU A 40 -17.84 2.45 -1.08
CA GLU A 40 -18.78 1.46 -1.60
C GLU A 40 -18.03 0.39 -2.38
N LEU A 41 -18.35 -0.88 -2.10
CA LEU A 41 -17.83 -2.03 -2.82
C LEU A 41 -18.96 -2.69 -3.59
N SER A 42 -18.94 -2.52 -4.92
CA SER A 42 -19.94 -3.11 -5.81
C SER A 42 -19.89 -4.65 -5.87
N ASP A 43 -18.75 -5.24 -5.54
CA ASP A 43 -18.56 -6.68 -5.30
C ASP A 43 -17.53 -6.89 -4.19
N ALA A 44 -18.00 -7.18 -2.98
CA ALA A 44 -17.15 -7.42 -1.82
C ALA A 44 -16.55 -8.83 -1.76
N THR A 45 -16.79 -9.69 -2.77
CA THR A 45 -16.09 -10.99 -2.88
C THR A 45 -14.71 -10.86 -3.53
N VAL A 46 -14.47 -9.76 -4.25
CA VAL A 46 -13.19 -9.44 -4.86
C VAL A 46 -12.24 -8.87 -3.82
N SER A 47 -11.02 -9.41 -3.80
CA SER A 47 -9.97 -9.02 -2.87
C SER A 47 -9.52 -7.58 -3.09
N HIS A 48 -9.61 -6.77 -2.04
CA HIS A 48 -9.12 -5.39 -2.02
C HIS A 48 -8.43 -5.07 -0.69
N ALA A 49 -7.51 -4.11 -0.73
CA ALA A 49 -6.85 -3.56 0.46
C ALA A 49 -6.98 -2.03 0.45
N TYR A 50 -7.46 -1.47 1.56
CA TYR A 50 -7.70 -0.05 1.73
C TYR A 50 -6.81 0.52 2.82
N TYR A 51 -5.96 1.47 2.47
CA TYR A 51 -4.96 2.10 3.32
C TYR A 51 -5.52 3.43 3.82
N GLY A 52 -5.79 3.51 5.12
CA GLY A 52 -6.35 4.68 5.78
C GLY A 52 -5.47 5.23 6.89
N GLU A 53 -5.80 6.44 7.35
CA GLU A 53 -5.12 7.13 8.43
C GLU A 53 -6.14 7.93 9.24
N PHE A 54 -6.46 7.47 10.44
CA PHE A 54 -7.32 8.22 11.35
C PHE A 54 -6.54 9.35 12.00
N PHE A 55 -7.08 10.57 12.03
CA PHE A 55 -6.38 11.73 12.58
C PHE A 55 -6.75 12.02 14.05
N SER A 56 -7.88 11.51 14.51
CA SER A 56 -8.42 11.64 15.86
C SER A 56 -9.12 10.35 16.32
N ASP A 57 -9.55 10.32 17.58
CA ASP A 57 -10.39 9.25 18.11
C ASP A 57 -11.85 9.41 17.64
N GLN A 58 -12.60 8.31 17.63
CA GLN A 58 -14.00 8.25 17.19
C GLN A 58 -14.23 8.58 15.70
N GLU A 59 -13.18 8.71 14.88
CA GLU A 59 -13.32 8.77 13.43
C GLU A 59 -13.80 7.43 12.89
N GLU A 60 -14.69 7.47 11.91
CA GLU A 60 -15.26 6.30 11.28
C GLU A 60 -15.00 6.28 9.77
N VAL A 61 -14.59 5.11 9.29
CA VAL A 61 -14.66 4.77 7.87
C VAL A 61 -15.68 3.66 7.68
N ILE A 62 -16.65 3.91 6.80
CA ILE A 62 -17.75 3.01 6.50
C ILE A 62 -17.51 2.33 5.16
N PHE A 63 -17.51 1.01 5.16
CA PHE A 63 -17.46 0.18 3.97
C PHE A 63 -18.85 -0.42 3.70
N ASP A 64 -19.51 0.07 2.66
CA ASP A 64 -20.80 -0.44 2.19
C ASP A 64 -20.56 -1.57 1.18
N LEU A 65 -20.64 -2.80 1.67
CA LEU A 65 -20.36 -4.03 0.93
C LEU A 65 -21.61 -4.53 0.20
N LYS A 66 -21.51 -4.72 -1.12
CA LYS A 66 -22.61 -5.21 -1.96
C LYS A 66 -22.24 -6.49 -2.69
N SER A 67 -23.28 -7.12 -3.25
CA SER A 67 -23.21 -8.21 -4.23
C SER A 67 -22.42 -9.44 -3.78
N PHE A 68 -22.71 -9.97 -2.59
CA PHE A 68 -22.13 -11.27 -2.18
C PHE A 68 -22.62 -12.41 -3.09
N SER A 69 -21.72 -12.85 -3.96
CA SER A 69 -21.96 -13.91 -4.95
C SER A 69 -21.72 -15.34 -4.42
N ALA A 70 -21.13 -15.47 -3.24
CA ALA A 70 -21.01 -16.73 -2.49
C ALA A 70 -21.27 -16.46 -1.01
N PRO A 71 -21.55 -17.49 -0.19
CA PRO A 71 -21.86 -17.30 1.22
C PRO A 71 -20.62 -17.03 2.08
N ILE A 72 -19.66 -16.26 1.56
CA ILE A 72 -18.39 -15.97 2.21
C ILE A 72 -18.29 -14.46 2.44
N LEU A 73 -18.23 -14.06 3.70
CA LEU A 73 -17.77 -12.73 4.12
C LEU A 73 -16.44 -12.91 4.85
N GLN A 74 -15.41 -12.25 4.35
CA GLN A 74 -14.07 -12.29 4.92
C GLN A 74 -13.47 -10.89 4.90
N PHE A 75 -12.95 -10.44 6.04
CA PHE A 75 -12.20 -9.20 6.14
C PHE A 75 -11.13 -9.28 7.24
N SER A 76 -10.24 -8.30 7.26
CA SER A 76 -9.27 -8.11 8.33
C SER A 76 -8.92 -6.64 8.50
N ILE A 77 -8.50 -6.29 9.72
CA ILE A 77 -7.82 -5.03 10.01
C ILE A 77 -6.36 -5.33 10.29
N LEU A 78 -5.48 -4.58 9.62
CA LEU A 78 -4.06 -4.58 9.89
C LEU A 78 -3.60 -3.17 10.26
N ILE A 79 -2.51 -3.09 10.99
CA ILE A 79 -1.80 -1.86 11.32
C ILE A 79 -0.32 -1.99 10.88
N PRO A 80 0.41 -0.89 10.70
CA PRO A 80 1.86 -0.96 10.51
C PRO A 80 2.55 -1.71 11.65
N ASP A 81 3.51 -2.59 11.35
CA ASP A 81 4.48 -3.05 12.33
C ASP A 81 5.58 -1.99 12.51
N LYS A 82 5.14 -0.80 12.93
CA LYS A 82 5.96 0.38 13.13
C LYS A 82 5.36 1.24 14.23
N SER A 83 6.20 1.99 14.92
CA SER A 83 5.76 2.99 15.90
C SER A 83 4.96 4.10 15.21
N PRO A 84 3.90 4.62 15.85
CA PRO A 84 3.44 4.25 17.19
C PRO A 84 2.47 3.06 17.23
N GLU A 85 1.90 2.62 16.10
CA GLU A 85 0.81 1.64 16.09
C GLU A 85 1.20 0.28 16.67
N ASN A 86 2.43 -0.18 16.42
CA ASN A 86 2.87 -1.49 16.86
C ASN A 86 2.94 -1.66 18.38
N ILE A 87 3.06 -0.57 19.14
CA ILE A 87 3.11 -0.56 20.61
C ILE A 87 1.78 -0.22 21.28
N PHE A 88 0.73 0.11 20.53
CA PHE A 88 -0.56 0.45 21.10
C PHE A 88 -1.14 -0.67 21.97
N SER A 89 -1.75 -0.30 23.08
CA SER A 89 -2.57 -1.23 23.85
C SER A 89 -3.82 -1.61 23.05
N GLN A 90 -4.49 -2.69 23.46
CA GLN A 90 -5.69 -3.15 22.77
C GLN A 90 -6.78 -2.07 22.67
N SER A 91 -6.97 -1.27 23.72
CA SER A 91 -7.96 -0.19 23.75
C SER A 91 -7.62 1.01 22.88
N GLU A 92 -6.38 1.13 22.40
CA GLU A 92 -5.95 2.21 21.50
C GLU A 92 -6.05 1.82 20.03
N LEU A 93 -6.24 0.52 19.74
CA LEU A 93 -6.38 0.00 18.39
C LEU A 93 -7.81 0.19 17.84
N PRO A 94 -7.98 0.26 16.51
CA PRO A 94 -9.30 0.35 15.89
C PRO A 94 -10.21 -0.82 16.25
N GLU A 95 -11.50 -0.52 16.40
CA GLU A 95 -12.57 -1.49 16.54
C GLU A 95 -13.41 -1.57 15.27
N VAL A 96 -14.13 -2.68 15.09
CA VAL A 96 -14.98 -2.88 13.91
C VAL A 96 -16.39 -3.27 14.33
N LYS A 97 -17.38 -2.66 13.68
CA LYS A 97 -18.78 -3.08 13.74
C LYS A 97 -19.24 -3.58 12.38
N LEU A 98 -19.81 -4.77 12.34
CA LEU A 98 -20.52 -5.32 11.18
C LEU A 98 -22.02 -5.13 11.42
N ILE A 99 -22.68 -4.44 10.49
CA ILE A 99 -24.13 -4.33 10.42
C ILE A 99 -24.58 -5.17 9.22
N THR A 100 -25.34 -6.21 9.51
CA THR A 100 -25.88 -7.12 8.51
C THR A 100 -27.08 -6.50 7.78
N GLU A 101 -27.52 -7.09 6.68
CA GLU A 101 -28.72 -6.63 5.96
C GLU A 101 -29.97 -6.78 6.84
N SER A 102 -29.96 -7.79 7.72
CA SER A 102 -30.99 -8.03 8.75
C SER A 102 -30.95 -7.07 9.94
N GLN A 103 -30.03 -6.08 9.92
CA GLN A 103 -29.77 -5.11 11.00
C GLN A 103 -29.22 -5.71 12.30
N ASP A 104 -28.76 -6.96 12.29
CA ASP A 104 -27.96 -7.50 13.39
C ASP A 104 -26.60 -6.80 13.41
N GLU A 105 -26.17 -6.41 14.62
CA GLU A 105 -24.87 -5.78 14.87
C GLU A 105 -23.91 -6.78 15.52
N ILE A 106 -22.68 -6.84 15.01
CA ILE A 106 -21.61 -7.67 15.54
C ILE A 106 -20.36 -6.81 15.72
N GLU A 107 -19.84 -6.75 16.94
CA GLU A 107 -18.63 -5.99 17.27
C GLU A 107 -17.39 -6.90 17.29
N PHE A 108 -16.27 -6.38 16.78
CA PHE A 108 -14.98 -7.04 16.75
C PHE A 108 -13.94 -6.16 17.43
N LEU A 109 -13.32 -6.71 18.47
CA LEU A 109 -12.24 -6.07 19.20
C LEU A 109 -10.87 -6.61 18.75
N PRO A 110 -9.80 -5.80 18.81
CA PRO A 110 -8.50 -6.13 18.25
C PRO A 110 -7.67 -7.04 19.17
N TYR A 111 -8.13 -8.29 19.35
CA TYR A 111 -7.46 -9.28 20.21
C TYR A 111 -6.24 -9.96 19.56
N GLU A 112 -6.05 -9.82 18.25
CA GLU A 112 -4.97 -10.48 17.52
C GLU A 112 -3.71 -9.60 17.44
N ARG A 113 -2.54 -10.24 17.33
CA ARG A 113 -1.27 -9.60 16.94
C ARG A 113 -0.48 -10.56 16.08
N ILE A 114 -0.90 -10.73 14.83
CA ILE A 114 -0.31 -11.69 13.89
C ILE A 114 0.48 -10.92 12.83
N GLY A 115 1.80 -11.14 12.78
CA GLY A 115 2.66 -10.53 11.76
C GLY A 115 2.23 -10.93 10.34
N PHE A 116 2.25 -9.96 9.43
CA PHE A 116 1.92 -10.12 8.02
C PHE A 116 2.91 -9.34 7.17
N TYR A 117 3.66 -10.03 6.32
CA TYR A 117 4.53 -9.39 5.35
C TYR A 117 3.74 -9.14 4.06
N GLU A 118 3.60 -7.87 3.66
CA GLU A 118 2.97 -7.47 2.40
C GLU A 118 4.03 -7.47 1.29
N PRO A 119 4.02 -8.45 0.36
CA PRO A 119 5.13 -8.66 -0.56
C PRO A 119 5.29 -7.56 -1.62
N TYR A 120 4.20 -6.90 -2.03
CA TYR A 120 4.23 -5.96 -3.15
C TYR A 120 4.93 -4.64 -2.78
N SER A 121 4.61 -4.09 -1.62
CA SER A 121 5.22 -2.90 -1.02
C SER A 121 6.42 -3.21 -0.12
N ARG A 122 6.62 -4.48 0.25
CA ARG A 122 7.66 -4.97 1.17
C ARG A 122 7.53 -4.39 2.59
N MET A 123 6.30 -4.30 3.08
CA MET A 123 5.98 -3.72 4.40
C MET A 123 5.64 -4.83 5.39
N ASN A 124 6.02 -4.64 6.66
CA ASN A 124 5.57 -5.50 7.75
C ASN A 124 4.34 -4.87 8.39
N LEU A 125 3.26 -5.61 8.48
CA LEU A 125 2.01 -5.22 9.11
C LEU A 125 1.72 -6.19 10.27
N ILE A 126 0.85 -5.77 11.18
CA ILE A 126 0.29 -6.60 12.24
C ILE A 126 -1.20 -6.70 11.99
N ARG A 127 -1.71 -7.91 11.78
CA ARG A 127 -3.15 -8.17 11.76
C ARG A 127 -3.68 -8.17 13.19
N VAL A 128 -4.71 -7.37 13.42
CA VAL A 128 -5.31 -7.14 14.75
C VAL A 128 -6.75 -7.64 14.84
N ILE A 129 -7.46 -7.72 13.72
CA ILE A 129 -8.80 -8.31 13.62
C ILE A 129 -8.84 -9.21 12.38
N THR A 130 -9.36 -10.42 12.53
CA THR A 130 -9.74 -11.31 11.43
C THR A 130 -11.19 -11.73 11.56
N TYR A 131 -11.94 -11.71 10.47
CA TYR A 131 -13.25 -12.33 10.39
C TYR A 131 -13.40 -13.15 9.13
N LYS A 132 -14.00 -14.34 9.27
CA LYS A 132 -14.39 -15.19 8.16
C LYS A 132 -15.65 -15.96 8.53
N ASN A 133 -16.69 -15.78 7.74
CA ASN A 133 -17.91 -16.57 7.80
C ASN A 133 -18.15 -17.20 6.44
N THR A 134 -18.21 -18.53 6.37
CA THR A 134 -18.41 -19.31 5.14
C THR A 134 -19.87 -19.70 4.89
N ASN A 135 -20.79 -19.23 5.74
CA ASN A 135 -22.24 -19.41 5.62
C ASN A 135 -22.96 -18.04 5.75
N TYR A 136 -22.37 -16.97 5.22
CA TYR A 136 -22.95 -15.63 5.24
C TYR A 136 -24.10 -15.53 4.22
N ASN A 137 -25.33 -15.33 4.69
CA ASN A 137 -26.53 -15.43 3.83
C ASN A 137 -26.96 -14.10 3.20
N ASP A 138 -26.58 -12.97 3.81
CA ASP A 138 -27.01 -11.65 3.35
C ASP A 138 -26.32 -11.27 2.03
N LYS A 139 -26.97 -10.39 1.26
CA LYS A 139 -26.44 -9.90 -0.02
C LYS A 139 -25.67 -8.60 0.10
N SER A 140 -25.80 -7.94 1.25
CA SER A 140 -25.03 -6.75 1.60
C SER A 140 -24.66 -6.73 3.07
N ALA A 141 -23.72 -5.85 3.40
CA ALA A 141 -23.27 -5.60 4.75
C ALA A 141 -22.71 -4.18 4.84
N ARG A 142 -22.70 -3.61 6.03
CA ARG A 142 -21.93 -2.41 6.33
C ARG A 142 -20.89 -2.74 7.37
N ILE A 143 -19.65 -2.36 7.09
CA ILE A 143 -18.54 -2.47 8.05
C ILE A 143 -18.13 -1.07 8.45
N ILE A 144 -18.16 -0.79 9.75
CA ILE A 144 -17.72 0.48 10.32
C ILE A 144 -16.40 0.19 11.02
N VAL A 145 -15.32 0.79 10.54
CA VAL A 145 -14.02 0.79 11.21
C VAL A 145 -13.90 2.09 11.97
N LYS A 146 -13.73 2.00 13.28
CA LYS A 146 -13.73 3.15 14.18
C LYS A 146 -12.40 3.28 14.90
N SER A 147 -11.86 4.49 14.95
CA SER A 147 -10.62 4.78 15.63
C SER A 147 -10.82 4.94 17.14
N ASN A 148 -9.86 4.44 17.92
CA ASN A 148 -9.72 4.78 19.33
C ASN A 148 -8.54 5.73 19.58
N LYS A 149 -7.70 5.93 18.56
CA LYS A 149 -6.54 6.82 18.56
C LYS A 149 -6.17 7.16 17.11
N ASN A 150 -5.44 8.26 16.92
CA ASN A 150 -4.77 8.53 15.65
C ASN A 150 -3.86 7.35 15.28
N CYS A 151 -4.14 6.73 14.14
CA CYS A 151 -3.42 5.55 13.69
C CYS A 151 -3.64 5.29 12.21
N ARG A 152 -2.64 4.66 11.59
CA ARG A 152 -2.78 4.08 10.25
C ARG A 152 -3.33 2.67 10.34
N PHE A 153 -4.19 2.33 9.37
CA PHE A 153 -4.78 1.01 9.28
C PHE A 153 -4.93 0.54 7.83
N VAL A 154 -4.99 -0.77 7.65
CA VAL A 154 -5.38 -1.40 6.39
C VAL A 154 -6.65 -2.20 6.63
N PHE A 155 -7.71 -1.90 5.88
CA PHE A 155 -8.87 -2.78 5.79
C PHE A 155 -8.72 -3.67 4.56
N SER A 156 -8.67 -4.98 4.75
CA SER A 156 -8.66 -5.96 3.66
C SER A 156 -9.98 -6.72 3.63
N VAL A 157 -10.56 -6.94 2.45
CA VAL A 157 -11.84 -7.63 2.26
C VAL A 157 -11.81 -8.48 1.00
N GLY A 158 -12.62 -9.54 0.97
CA GLY A 158 -12.76 -10.41 -0.20
C GLY A 158 -11.81 -11.61 -0.17
N TYR A 159 -11.93 -12.44 -1.21
CA TYR A 159 -11.16 -13.69 -1.35
C TYR A 159 -10.91 -14.09 -2.81
N LYS A 160 -11.52 -13.41 -3.79
CA LYS A 160 -11.30 -13.66 -5.22
C LYS A 160 -10.33 -12.62 -5.77
N GLU A 161 -9.26 -13.07 -6.39
CA GLU A 161 -8.38 -12.19 -7.14
C GLU A 161 -8.94 -11.92 -8.53
N ILE A 162 -9.26 -10.65 -8.82
CA ILE A 162 -9.63 -10.17 -10.15
C ILE A 162 -8.78 -8.95 -10.47
N PHE A 163 -8.03 -9.01 -11.56
CA PHE A 163 -7.11 -7.94 -11.96
C PHE A 163 -7.78 -6.96 -12.93
N ASN A 164 -7.26 -5.73 -12.97
CA ASN A 164 -7.63 -4.68 -13.93
C ASN A 164 -9.12 -4.30 -13.94
N ARG A 165 -9.80 -4.39 -12.80
CA ARG A 165 -11.18 -3.92 -12.68
C ARG A 165 -11.45 -3.32 -11.30
N LYS A 166 -11.86 -2.06 -11.30
CA LYS A 166 -12.24 -1.32 -10.10
C LYS A 166 -13.65 -1.73 -9.64
N TYR A 167 -13.77 -2.15 -8.39
CA TYR A 167 -15.05 -2.42 -7.73
C TYR A 167 -15.38 -1.44 -6.61
N SER A 168 -14.42 -0.58 -6.25
CA SER A 168 -14.55 0.43 -5.21
C SER A 168 -15.00 1.78 -5.76
N SER A 169 -15.87 2.49 -5.04
CA SER A 169 -16.22 3.90 -5.28
C SER A 169 -16.26 4.68 -3.96
N GLY A 170 -16.46 6.00 -4.05
CA GLY A 170 -16.40 6.92 -2.90
C GLY A 170 -15.00 7.53 -2.74
N ASP A 171 -14.62 7.79 -1.50
CA ASP A 171 -13.40 8.54 -1.14
C ASP A 171 -12.13 7.68 -1.22
N THR A 172 -11.86 7.12 -2.42
CA THR A 172 -10.71 6.24 -2.66
C THR A 172 -9.93 6.60 -3.91
N VAL A 173 -8.61 6.43 -3.86
CA VAL A 173 -7.71 6.56 -5.02
C VAL A 173 -6.82 5.34 -5.10
N GLU A 174 -6.54 4.87 -6.31
CA GLU A 174 -5.61 3.75 -6.52
C GLU A 174 -4.23 4.11 -6.01
N LEU A 175 -3.61 3.17 -5.28
CA LEU A 175 -2.34 3.38 -4.62
C LEU A 175 -1.24 2.57 -5.32
N GLY A 176 -0.16 3.23 -5.73
CA GLY A 176 1.02 2.51 -6.24
C GLY A 176 1.85 1.90 -5.11
N SER A 177 2.84 1.08 -5.46
CA SER A 177 3.83 0.57 -4.51
C SER A 177 4.57 1.69 -3.78
N SER A 178 4.88 2.78 -4.47
CA SER A 178 5.49 4.00 -3.91
C SER A 178 4.56 4.73 -2.93
N GLY A 179 3.27 4.81 -3.25
CA GLY A 179 2.26 5.41 -2.39
C GLY A 179 2.07 4.62 -1.09
N MET A 180 2.02 3.29 -1.17
CA MET A 180 1.98 2.43 0.01
C MET A 180 3.20 2.62 0.91
N GLN A 181 4.40 2.66 0.34
CA GLN A 181 5.62 2.93 1.11
C GLN A 181 5.62 4.33 1.74
N THR A 182 5.09 5.33 1.03
CA THR A 182 4.92 6.68 1.57
C THR A 182 3.99 6.64 2.78
N TRP A 183 2.80 6.05 2.65
CA TRP A 183 1.83 5.85 3.74
C TRP A 183 2.45 5.11 4.93
N TYR A 184 3.21 4.04 4.70
CA TYR A 184 3.86 3.26 5.75
C TYR A 184 5.05 3.97 6.41
N SER A 185 5.67 4.91 5.69
CA SER A 185 6.81 5.67 6.21
C SER A 185 6.37 6.84 7.09
N LYS A 186 5.16 7.37 6.88
CA LYS A 186 4.58 8.45 7.71
C LYS A 186 4.66 8.12 9.20
N THR A 187 4.85 9.15 10.01
CA THR A 187 4.62 9.07 11.46
C THR A 187 3.33 9.82 11.72
N PRO A 188 2.28 9.17 12.23
CA PRO A 188 1.04 9.86 12.55
C PRO A 188 1.29 10.95 13.59
N ILE A 189 0.67 12.13 13.41
CA ILE A 189 0.80 13.25 14.33
C ILE A 189 -0.06 12.94 15.56
N ILE A 190 0.55 12.37 16.60
CA ILE A 190 -0.12 12.15 17.89
C ILE A 190 -0.30 13.53 18.53
N GLN A 191 -1.50 14.09 18.43
CA GLN A 191 -1.81 15.40 19.01
C GLN A 191 -2.09 15.28 20.51
N ASP A 192 -1.09 14.85 21.27
CA ASP A 192 -1.08 14.98 22.74
C ASP A 192 -0.41 16.33 23.09
N ASN A 193 -1.24 17.37 23.26
CA ASN A 193 -0.90 18.70 23.81
C ASN A 193 -0.09 19.67 22.88
N PRO A 194 -0.52 20.95 22.69
CA PRO A 194 0.10 21.90 21.76
C PRO A 194 1.32 22.62 22.36
N SER A 195 2.26 21.88 22.94
CA SER A 195 3.50 22.46 23.44
C SER A 195 4.67 21.51 23.21
N LEU A 196 5.05 21.34 21.95
CA LEU A 196 6.37 20.86 21.50
C LEU A 196 6.45 21.04 19.97
N GLU A 197 6.19 22.26 19.49
CA GLU A 197 6.82 22.70 18.24
C GLU A 197 8.30 23.00 18.55
N GLU A 198 9.10 21.96 18.71
CA GLU A 198 10.55 22.11 18.68
C GLU A 198 11.18 21.06 17.77
N SER A 199 11.52 21.53 16.57
CA SER A 199 12.55 21.00 15.67
C SER A 199 12.34 19.60 15.08
N LEU A 200 11.66 19.55 13.94
CA LEU A 200 12.04 18.60 12.88
C LEU A 200 12.47 19.39 11.66
N GLU A 201 13.73 19.81 11.70
CA GLU A 201 14.46 20.23 10.51
C GLU A 201 14.58 19.00 9.60
N ILE A 202 13.75 18.94 8.56
CA ILE A 202 13.87 17.93 7.51
C ILE A 202 15.19 18.19 6.79
N LYS A 203 16.23 17.42 7.12
CA LYS A 203 17.34 17.23 6.19
C LYS A 203 16.80 16.48 4.99
N GLU A 204 16.61 17.18 3.88
CA GLU A 204 16.50 16.57 2.57
C GLU A 204 17.76 15.72 2.34
N GLU A 205 17.62 14.40 2.49
CA GLU A 205 18.66 13.47 2.06
C GLU A 205 18.61 13.45 0.53
N GLU A 206 19.56 14.15 -0.11
CA GLU A 206 19.70 14.17 -1.56
C GLU A 206 19.66 12.74 -2.11
N SER A 207 18.75 12.50 -3.06
CA SER A 207 18.57 11.17 -3.63
C SER A 207 19.88 10.67 -4.25
N SER A 208 20.29 9.48 -3.82
CA SER A 208 21.48 8.77 -4.31
C SER A 208 21.53 8.63 -5.84
N LEU A 209 20.39 8.78 -6.51
CA LEU A 209 20.27 8.84 -7.97
C LEU A 209 21.02 10.03 -8.60
N ARG A 210 21.11 11.19 -7.94
CA ARG A 210 21.87 12.34 -8.46
C ARG A 210 23.37 12.10 -8.51
N ILE A 211 23.89 11.24 -7.63
CA ILE A 211 25.32 10.87 -7.56
C ILE A 211 25.63 9.66 -8.46
N ILE A 212 24.68 8.73 -8.62
CA ILE A 212 24.88 7.52 -9.43
C ILE A 212 24.92 7.84 -10.94
N ILE A 213 24.09 8.77 -11.43
CA ILE A 213 24.03 9.16 -12.86
C ILE A 213 25.38 9.66 -13.41
N PRO A 214 26.10 10.60 -12.76
CA PRO A 214 27.40 11.06 -13.26
C PRO A 214 28.46 9.96 -13.19
N ILE A 215 28.42 9.08 -12.17
CA ILE A 215 29.38 7.96 -12.05
C ILE A 215 29.21 6.98 -13.22
N ILE A 216 27.98 6.60 -13.55
CA ILE A 216 27.70 5.72 -14.69
C ILE A 216 28.13 6.36 -16.01
N SER A 217 27.93 7.67 -16.18
CA SER A 217 28.38 8.43 -17.36
C SER A 217 29.91 8.42 -17.50
N VAL A 218 30.66 8.64 -16.42
CA VAL A 218 32.14 8.61 -16.44
C VAL A 218 32.68 7.21 -16.75
N ILE A 219 32.06 6.16 -16.18
CA ILE A 219 32.45 4.77 -16.44
C ILE A 219 32.20 4.42 -17.90
N THR A 220 31.03 4.77 -18.45
CA THR A 220 30.71 4.47 -19.86
C THR A 220 31.64 5.21 -20.82
N VAL A 221 31.93 6.49 -20.59
CA VAL A 221 32.90 7.24 -21.42
C VAL A 221 34.29 6.63 -21.34
N SER A 222 34.76 6.25 -20.15
CA SER A 222 36.08 5.61 -19.98
C SER A 222 36.17 4.27 -20.72
N LEU A 223 35.12 3.45 -20.66
CA LEU A 223 35.08 2.17 -21.38
C LEU A 223 35.06 2.38 -22.90
N VAL A 224 34.36 3.40 -23.40
CA VAL A 224 34.37 3.75 -24.84
C VAL A 224 35.76 4.20 -25.28
N VAL A 225 36.44 5.04 -24.49
CA VAL A 225 37.81 5.50 -24.81
C VAL A 225 38.79 4.33 -24.82
N LEU A 226 38.74 3.44 -23.81
CA LEU A 226 39.58 2.23 -23.76
C LEU A 226 39.32 1.31 -24.96
N PHE A 227 38.06 1.15 -25.35
CA PHE A 227 37.69 0.37 -26.53
C PHE A 227 38.25 0.98 -27.82
N LEU A 228 38.15 2.30 -28.00
CA LEU A 228 38.70 3.00 -29.16
C LEU A 228 40.24 2.93 -29.21
N PHE A 229 40.92 3.07 -28.07
CA PHE A 229 42.37 2.90 -27.98
C PHE A 229 42.82 1.48 -28.32
N ARG A 230 42.15 0.47 -27.75
CA ARG A 230 42.42 -0.93 -28.06
C ARG A 230 42.22 -1.22 -29.55
N ASN A 231 41.15 -0.71 -30.15
CA ASN A 231 40.88 -0.92 -31.58
C ASN A 231 41.91 -0.20 -32.48
N LYS A 232 42.42 0.96 -32.05
CA LYS A 232 43.50 1.68 -32.75
C LYS A 232 44.85 0.95 -32.67
N ILE A 233 45.12 0.25 -31.57
CA ILE A 233 46.32 -0.58 -31.41
C ILE A 233 46.21 -1.85 -32.28
N LEU A 234 45.05 -2.50 -32.29
CA LEU A 234 44.82 -3.74 -33.04
C LEU A 234 44.78 -3.53 -34.56
N ASN A 235 44.34 -2.37 -35.05
CA ASN A 235 44.32 -2.05 -36.49
C ASN A 235 45.62 -1.42 -37.01
N LYS A 236 46.69 -1.40 -36.20
CA LYS A 236 48.02 -0.91 -36.59
C LYS A 236 49.06 -2.03 -36.77
N SER A 237 48.59 -3.28 -36.80
CA SER A 237 49.36 -4.47 -37.18
C SER A 237 48.89 -5.03 -38.51
#